data_AF-A0A326UEW1-F1
#
_entry.id   AF-A0A326UEW1-F1
#
_cell.length_a   1.000
_cell.length_b   1.000
_cell.length_c   1.000
_cell.angle_alpha   90.00
_cell.angle_beta   90.00
_cell.angle_gamma   90.00
#
_symmetry.space_group_name_H-M   'P 1'
#
loop_
_entity.id
_entity.type
_entity.pdbx_description
1 polymer ?
#
loop_
_entity_poly.entity_id
_entity_poly.type
_entity_poly.pdbx_seq_one_letter_code
_entity_poly.pdbx_strand_id
1 'polypeptide(L)'
;MYREFVRELQHSYELGTTFYRAVASRSGMTVTDLEVIAILKHTGPTTAGRLAEHTGLTTGAITGMLNRLEETGLLRRERDPNDGRRVIVRLIPDKEEMKTISDLFNALGDEWRELATHYTDEQLTLLLDFLKRSNTISQKYIAHLREMPTSNEGTYSAPLGTVRSAKLAMPSGITQLYLHTDNDRETLYKARFEGPQPDVRVKDGVITIRYPRRLWSITTNKRVADVTLNTIIPWRITLNGGVSEIVADLMKLKLASLEIKGGMNSINLELPLPIGTVPVRLSGGTSEMQIHRPKGAAVRVHFKGWASHFIFDDQIFSDLGNDIRLQSPDYETAEHRYDIEVQNSVGNVTITPR
;
A
#
# COMPACT_ATOMS: atom_id res chain seq x y z
N MET A 1 -0.53 -38.19 -1.59
CA MET A 1 -1.02 -38.21 -2.99
C MET A 1 -1.87 -36.98 -3.39
N TYR A 2 -3.21 -36.93 -3.33
CA TYR A 2 -3.96 -35.75 -3.87
C TYR A 2 -3.57 -34.40 -3.22
N ARG A 3 -3.51 -34.35 -1.89
CA ARG A 3 -3.11 -33.13 -1.15
C ARG A 3 -1.67 -32.70 -1.41
N GLU A 4 -0.82 -33.67 -1.69
CA GLU A 4 0.60 -33.48 -1.97
C GLU A 4 0.80 -32.98 -3.39
N PHE A 5 0.10 -33.56 -4.35
CA PHE A 5 0.02 -33.07 -5.72
C PHE A 5 -0.45 -31.61 -5.82
N VAL A 6 -1.51 -31.23 -5.09
CA VAL A 6 -1.98 -29.84 -5.03
C VAL A 6 -0.93 -28.90 -4.40
N ARG A 7 -0.20 -29.37 -3.38
CA ARG A 7 0.87 -28.60 -2.73
C ARG A 7 2.03 -28.35 -3.69
N GLU A 8 2.48 -29.38 -4.40
CA GLU A 8 3.56 -29.25 -5.39
C GLU A 8 3.16 -28.32 -6.54
N LEU A 9 1.89 -28.38 -6.98
CA LEU A 9 1.37 -27.45 -7.97
C LEU A 9 1.41 -26.00 -7.49
N GLN A 10 1.02 -25.74 -6.23
CA GLN A 10 1.11 -24.41 -5.62
C GLN A 10 2.56 -23.94 -5.49
N HIS A 11 3.44 -24.82 -5.02
CA HIS A 11 4.85 -24.53 -4.86
C HIS A 11 5.52 -24.21 -6.21
N SER A 12 5.13 -24.89 -7.29
CA SER A 12 5.60 -24.59 -8.65
C SER A 12 5.26 -23.16 -9.09
N TYR A 13 4.10 -22.59 -8.70
CA TYR A 13 3.77 -21.19 -9.02
C TYR A 13 4.66 -20.20 -8.24
N GLU A 14 4.96 -20.50 -6.98
CA GLU A 14 5.86 -19.70 -6.13
C GLU A 14 7.29 -19.69 -6.68
N LEU A 15 7.78 -20.87 -7.07
CA LEU A 15 9.09 -21.05 -7.67
C LEU A 15 9.16 -20.37 -9.04
N GLY A 16 8.12 -20.46 -9.87
CA GLY A 16 8.05 -19.75 -11.15
C GLY A 16 8.18 -18.24 -10.97
N THR A 17 7.48 -17.66 -10.01
CA THR A 17 7.59 -16.22 -9.70
C THR A 17 9.00 -15.84 -9.23
N THR A 18 9.59 -16.68 -8.36
CA THR A 18 10.94 -16.46 -7.83
C THR A 18 12.00 -16.58 -8.93
N PHE A 19 11.83 -17.54 -9.84
CA PHE A 19 12.67 -17.73 -11.00
C PHE A 19 12.65 -16.51 -11.93
N TYR A 20 11.48 -15.97 -12.27
CA TYR A 20 11.38 -14.76 -13.09
C TYR A 20 12.07 -13.55 -12.44
N ARG A 21 12.02 -13.41 -11.11
CA ARG A 21 12.78 -12.36 -10.40
C ARG A 21 14.30 -12.57 -10.49
N ALA A 22 14.75 -13.82 -10.36
CA ALA A 22 16.16 -14.16 -10.46
C ALA A 22 16.69 -13.89 -11.88
N VAL A 23 15.92 -14.25 -12.92
CA VAL A 23 16.25 -13.93 -14.32
C VAL A 23 16.32 -12.42 -14.51
N ALA A 24 15.32 -11.67 -14.04
CA ALA A 24 15.29 -10.21 -14.14
C ALA A 24 16.53 -9.56 -13.51
N SER A 25 16.87 -9.98 -12.29
CA SER A 25 18.07 -9.51 -11.60
C SER A 25 19.36 -9.86 -12.34
N ARG A 26 19.43 -11.04 -12.97
CA ARG A 26 20.63 -11.51 -13.68
C ARG A 26 20.81 -10.84 -15.04
N SER A 27 19.72 -10.51 -15.72
CA SER A 27 19.72 -9.85 -17.03
C SER A 27 19.67 -8.33 -16.95
N GLY A 28 19.63 -7.74 -15.74
CA GLY A 28 19.52 -6.28 -15.55
C GLY A 28 18.16 -5.71 -15.96
N MET A 29 17.11 -6.55 -16.00
CA MET A 29 15.76 -6.16 -16.42
C MET A 29 14.81 -6.12 -15.23
N THR A 30 13.63 -5.54 -15.43
CA THR A 30 12.52 -5.69 -14.48
C THR A 30 11.70 -6.95 -14.80
N VAL A 31 10.93 -7.46 -13.84
CA VAL A 31 10.04 -8.62 -14.06
C VAL A 31 9.01 -8.31 -15.16
N THR A 32 8.50 -7.09 -15.18
CA THR A 32 7.52 -6.63 -16.16
C THR A 32 8.12 -6.47 -17.56
N ASP A 33 9.41 -6.14 -17.68
CA ASP A 33 10.13 -6.19 -18.97
C ASP A 33 10.15 -7.62 -19.54
N LEU A 34 10.46 -8.61 -18.69
CA LEU A 34 10.46 -10.02 -19.09
C LEU A 34 9.07 -10.52 -19.48
N GLU A 35 8.00 -10.05 -18.81
CA GLU A 35 6.62 -10.37 -19.16
C GLU A 35 6.26 -9.86 -20.56
N VAL A 36 6.60 -8.61 -20.89
CA VAL A 36 6.34 -8.04 -22.23
C VAL A 36 7.14 -8.77 -23.30
N ILE A 37 8.41 -9.10 -23.03
CA ILE A 37 9.22 -9.90 -23.96
C ILE A 37 8.60 -11.28 -24.16
N ALA A 38 8.15 -11.95 -23.09
CA ALA A 38 7.51 -13.26 -23.18
C ALA A 38 6.19 -13.21 -23.97
N ILE A 39 5.37 -12.18 -23.74
CA ILE A 39 4.12 -11.97 -24.50
C ILE A 39 4.46 -11.79 -25.99
N LEU A 40 5.39 -10.90 -26.34
CA LEU A 40 5.77 -10.63 -27.73
C LEU A 40 6.40 -11.87 -28.41
N LYS A 41 7.17 -12.69 -27.69
CA LYS A 41 7.68 -13.97 -28.20
C LYS A 41 6.54 -14.96 -28.51
N HIS A 42 5.48 -14.96 -27.71
CA HIS A 42 4.35 -15.89 -27.87
C HIS A 42 3.31 -15.42 -28.88
N THR A 43 2.97 -14.12 -28.89
CA THR A 43 1.90 -13.55 -29.73
C THR A 43 2.40 -12.94 -31.03
N GLY A 44 3.71 -12.70 -31.17
CA GLY A 44 4.27 -11.87 -32.23
C GLY A 44 4.01 -10.37 -32.00
N PRO A 45 4.29 -9.52 -33.02
CA PRO A 45 4.12 -8.07 -32.92
C PRO A 45 2.68 -7.68 -32.55
N THR A 46 2.52 -6.80 -31.57
CA THR A 46 1.20 -6.40 -31.06
C THR A 46 1.16 -4.93 -30.66
N THR A 47 -0.01 -4.40 -30.33
CA THR A 47 -0.16 -2.99 -29.92
C THR A 47 0.12 -2.80 -28.42
N ALA A 48 0.46 -1.58 -28.02
CA ALA A 48 0.62 -1.22 -26.60
C ALA A 48 -0.67 -1.48 -25.79
N GLY A 49 -1.85 -1.26 -26.38
CA GLY A 49 -3.13 -1.55 -25.75
C GLY A 49 -3.30 -3.04 -25.43
N ARG A 50 -2.94 -3.93 -26.37
CA ARG A 50 -2.96 -5.37 -26.11
C ARG A 50 -1.94 -5.80 -25.07
N LEU A 51 -0.75 -5.19 -25.05
CA LEU A 51 0.21 -5.44 -23.98
C LEU A 51 -0.34 -5.02 -22.61
N ALA A 52 -1.05 -3.90 -22.53
CA ALA A 52 -1.73 -3.45 -21.31
C ALA A 52 -2.80 -4.45 -20.85
N GLU A 53 -3.65 -4.95 -21.77
CA GLU A 53 -4.66 -5.98 -21.47
C GLU A 53 -4.02 -7.28 -20.99
N HIS A 54 -2.95 -7.73 -21.64
CA HIS A 54 -2.27 -8.98 -21.28
C HIS A 54 -1.53 -8.90 -19.95
N THR A 55 -0.94 -7.75 -19.60
CA THR A 55 -0.18 -7.57 -18.36
C THR A 55 -1.06 -7.09 -17.19
N GLY A 56 -2.21 -6.46 -17.46
CA GLY A 56 -3.03 -5.79 -16.45
C GLY A 56 -2.44 -4.46 -15.95
N LEU A 57 -1.44 -3.92 -16.65
CA LEU A 57 -0.81 -2.63 -16.31
C LEU A 57 -1.56 -1.46 -16.93
N THR A 58 -1.39 -0.27 -16.35
CA THR A 58 -1.94 0.96 -16.91
C THR A 58 -1.24 1.32 -18.22
N THR A 59 -1.93 2.04 -19.12
CA THR A 59 -1.37 2.53 -20.39
C THR A 59 -0.11 3.37 -20.18
N GLY A 60 -0.04 4.16 -19.10
CA GLY A 60 1.15 4.94 -18.75
C GLY A 60 2.32 4.05 -18.34
N ALA A 61 2.09 3.01 -17.53
CA ALA A 61 3.12 2.06 -17.12
C ALA A 61 3.66 1.26 -18.32
N ILE A 62 2.78 0.82 -19.23
CA ILE A 62 3.18 0.21 -20.50
C ILE A 62 3.98 1.17 -21.34
N THR A 63 3.57 2.43 -21.46
CA THR A 63 4.30 3.43 -22.25
C THR A 63 5.71 3.65 -21.71
N GLY A 64 5.88 3.81 -20.39
CA GLY A 64 7.20 3.95 -19.76
C GLY A 64 8.07 2.70 -19.93
N MET A 65 7.49 1.51 -19.86
CA MET A 65 8.19 0.24 -20.11
C MET A 65 8.65 0.12 -21.55
N LEU A 66 7.78 0.40 -22.51
CA LEU A 66 8.11 0.37 -23.94
C LEU A 66 9.22 1.38 -24.26
N ASN A 67 9.19 2.58 -23.67
CA ASN A 67 10.27 3.55 -23.84
C ASN A 67 11.62 2.98 -23.35
N ARG A 68 11.65 2.42 -22.14
CA ARG A 68 12.88 1.80 -21.57
C ARG A 68 13.40 0.65 -22.44
N LEU A 69 12.52 -0.26 -22.89
CA LEU A 69 12.92 -1.38 -23.74
C LEU A 69 13.35 -0.93 -25.15
N GLU A 70 12.80 0.17 -25.67
CA GLU A 70 13.25 0.79 -26.92
C GLU A 70 14.61 1.48 -26.77
N GLU A 71 14.87 2.16 -25.64
CA GLU A 71 16.18 2.76 -25.33
C GLU A 71 17.30 1.71 -25.25
N THR A 72 17.00 0.52 -24.72
CA THR A 72 17.93 -0.63 -24.74
C THR A 72 18.04 -1.29 -26.12
N GLY A 73 17.18 -0.90 -27.08
CA GLY A 73 17.13 -1.45 -28.43
C GLY A 73 16.59 -2.89 -28.51
N LEU A 74 15.90 -3.37 -27.48
CA LEU A 74 15.33 -4.73 -27.44
C LEU A 74 14.00 -4.84 -28.18
N LEU A 75 13.34 -3.71 -28.41
CA LEU A 75 12.15 -3.60 -29.23
C LEU A 75 12.17 -2.31 -30.04
N ARG A 76 11.24 -2.23 -30.99
CA ARG A 76 10.93 -0.99 -31.73
C ARG A 76 9.43 -0.81 -31.91
N ARG A 77 9.01 0.45 -32.03
CA ARG A 77 7.64 0.82 -32.40
C ARG A 77 7.58 1.27 -33.85
N GLU A 78 6.70 0.66 -34.63
CA GLU A 78 6.48 0.99 -36.04
C GLU A 78 4.99 1.22 -36.31
N ARG A 79 4.65 2.07 -37.29
CA ARG A 79 3.26 2.23 -37.71
C ARG A 79 2.77 0.93 -38.35
N ASP A 80 1.54 0.54 -38.02
CA ASP A 80 0.93 -0.65 -38.62
C ASP A 80 0.75 -0.40 -40.13
N PRO A 81 1.32 -1.26 -41.00
CA PRO A 81 1.20 -1.11 -42.44
C PRO A 81 -0.24 -1.25 -42.96
N ASN A 82 -1.14 -1.85 -42.17
CA ASN A 82 -2.55 -2.04 -42.52
C ASN A 82 -3.47 -0.97 -41.91
N ASP A 83 -2.99 -0.20 -40.92
CA ASP A 83 -3.72 0.89 -40.28
C ASP A 83 -2.73 1.93 -39.75
N GLY A 84 -2.46 2.99 -40.52
CA GLY A 84 -1.49 4.02 -40.16
C GLY A 84 -1.82 4.82 -38.88
N ARG A 85 -2.98 4.57 -38.24
CA ARG A 85 -3.35 5.11 -36.92
C ARG A 85 -2.91 4.22 -35.76
N ARG A 86 -2.46 3.00 -36.02
CA ARG A 86 -1.98 2.04 -35.01
C ARG A 86 -0.46 1.98 -34.99
N VAL A 87 0.08 1.76 -33.80
CA VAL A 87 1.51 1.53 -33.57
C VAL A 87 1.66 0.10 -33.03
N ILE A 88 2.49 -0.69 -33.70
CA ILE A 88 2.84 -2.04 -33.30
C ILE A 88 4.23 -2.05 -32.67
N VAL A 89 4.38 -2.88 -31.65
CA VAL A 89 5.61 -3.15 -30.92
C VAL A 89 6.18 -4.46 -31.43
N ARG A 90 7.47 -4.47 -31.79
CA ARG A 90 8.18 -5.64 -32.31
C ARG A 90 9.50 -5.84 -31.57
N LEU A 91 9.81 -7.08 -31.20
CA LEU A 91 11.12 -7.43 -30.62
C LEU A 91 12.23 -7.35 -31.68
N ILE A 92 13.43 -6.98 -31.23
CA ILE A 92 14.65 -7.03 -32.01
C ILE A 92 15.44 -8.27 -31.52
N PRO A 93 15.48 -9.36 -32.30
CA PRO A 93 15.99 -10.66 -31.82
C PRO A 93 17.50 -10.70 -31.61
N ASP A 94 18.28 -9.92 -32.37
CA ASP A 94 19.74 -10.05 -32.47
C ASP A 94 20.51 -9.21 -31.43
N LYS A 95 19.94 -9.04 -30.23
CA LYS A 95 20.58 -8.30 -29.12
C LYS A 95 21.21 -9.25 -28.10
N GLU A 96 22.38 -8.90 -27.58
CA GLU A 96 23.09 -9.70 -26.57
C GLU A 96 22.27 -9.86 -25.28
N GLU A 97 21.48 -8.87 -24.89
CA GLU A 97 20.58 -8.95 -23.76
C GLU A 97 19.43 -9.94 -24.02
N MET A 98 18.91 -9.99 -25.26
CA MET A 98 17.88 -10.96 -25.66
C MET A 98 18.42 -12.38 -25.69
N LYS A 99 19.69 -12.55 -26.10
CA LYS A 99 20.41 -13.82 -26.02
C LYS A 99 20.62 -14.24 -24.57
N THR A 100 21.08 -13.33 -23.71
CA THR A 100 21.27 -13.58 -22.27
C THR A 100 19.99 -14.06 -21.59
N ILE A 101 18.84 -13.42 -21.86
CA ILE A 101 17.55 -13.90 -21.34
C ILE A 101 17.26 -15.31 -21.87
N SER A 102 17.42 -15.52 -23.17
CA SER A 102 17.08 -16.79 -23.81
C SER A 102 17.94 -17.93 -23.26
N ASP A 103 19.23 -17.69 -23.04
CA ASP A 103 20.16 -18.66 -22.46
C ASP A 103 19.77 -19.05 -21.02
N LEU A 104 19.33 -18.09 -20.20
CA LEU A 104 18.87 -18.36 -18.83
C LEU A 104 17.61 -19.22 -18.81
N PHE A 105 16.66 -19.00 -19.72
CA PHE A 105 15.47 -19.85 -19.85
C PHE A 105 15.77 -21.21 -20.48
N ASN A 106 16.68 -21.26 -21.46
CA ASN A 106 17.08 -22.50 -22.13
C ASN A 106 17.79 -23.45 -21.16
N ALA A 107 18.65 -22.94 -20.28
CA ALA A 107 19.32 -23.76 -19.27
C ALA A 107 18.32 -24.54 -18.39
N LEU A 108 17.23 -23.89 -17.96
CA LEU A 108 16.15 -24.59 -17.22
C LEU A 108 15.40 -25.58 -18.13
N GLY A 109 15.18 -25.22 -19.39
CA GLY A 109 14.53 -26.09 -20.37
C GLY A 109 15.32 -27.36 -20.68
N ASP A 110 16.65 -27.30 -20.64
CA ASP A 110 17.51 -28.46 -20.85
C ASP A 110 17.41 -29.44 -19.66
N GLU A 111 17.38 -28.95 -18.42
CA GLU A 111 17.11 -29.76 -17.23
C GLU A 111 15.72 -30.42 -17.29
N TRP A 112 14.70 -29.70 -17.79
CA TRP A 112 13.37 -30.26 -18.00
C TRP A 112 13.34 -31.33 -19.09
N ARG A 113 14.14 -31.16 -20.16
CA ARG A 113 14.26 -32.15 -21.24
C ARG A 113 14.89 -33.43 -20.72
N GLU A 114 15.92 -33.32 -19.89
CA GLU A 114 16.54 -34.46 -19.23
C GLU A 114 15.56 -35.16 -18.28
N LEU A 115 14.83 -34.39 -17.45
CA LEU A 115 13.79 -34.94 -16.60
C LEU A 115 12.71 -35.69 -17.39
N ALA A 116 12.31 -35.16 -18.56
CA ALA A 116 11.31 -35.79 -19.41
C ALA A 116 11.71 -37.18 -19.93
N THR A 117 13.02 -37.48 -20.03
CA THR A 117 13.50 -38.81 -20.46
C THR A 117 13.15 -39.93 -19.47
N HIS A 118 12.81 -39.59 -18.23
CA HIS A 118 12.43 -40.53 -17.18
C HIS A 118 10.96 -40.96 -17.27
N TYR A 119 10.21 -40.45 -18.26
CA TYR A 119 8.80 -40.74 -18.48
C TYR A 119 8.58 -41.36 -19.86
N THR A 120 7.63 -42.29 -19.93
CA THR A 120 7.14 -42.86 -21.20
C THR A 120 6.31 -41.84 -21.98
N ASP A 121 6.14 -42.05 -23.28
CA ASP A 121 5.30 -41.19 -24.13
C ASP A 121 3.85 -41.11 -23.63
N GLU A 122 3.32 -42.20 -23.08
CA GLU A 122 1.98 -42.26 -22.49
C GLU A 122 1.89 -41.38 -21.22
N GLN A 123 2.91 -41.44 -20.36
CA GLN A 123 3.01 -40.58 -19.17
C GLN A 123 3.20 -39.11 -19.55
N LEU A 124 4.04 -38.81 -20.55
CA LEU A 124 4.22 -37.45 -21.06
C LEU A 124 2.92 -36.93 -21.68
N THR A 125 2.16 -37.78 -22.39
CA THR A 125 0.84 -37.41 -22.93
C THR A 125 -0.13 -37.07 -21.81
N LEU A 126 -0.16 -37.84 -20.74
CA LEU A 126 -0.97 -37.56 -19.54
C LEU A 126 -0.56 -36.24 -18.87
N LEU A 127 0.74 -36.03 -18.66
CA LEU A 127 1.27 -34.81 -18.06
C LEU A 127 0.99 -33.58 -18.94
N LEU A 128 1.11 -33.71 -20.26
CA LEU A 128 0.83 -32.65 -21.21
C LEU A 128 -0.67 -32.27 -21.22
N ASP A 129 -1.57 -33.25 -21.21
CA ASP A 129 -3.02 -32.99 -21.07
C ASP A 129 -3.32 -32.28 -19.75
N PHE A 130 -2.74 -32.75 -18.64
CA PHE A 130 -2.89 -32.10 -17.34
C PHE A 130 -2.40 -30.64 -17.35
N LEU A 131 -1.19 -30.38 -17.87
CA LEU A 131 -0.61 -29.04 -17.95
C LEU A 131 -1.46 -28.10 -18.82
N LYS A 132 -1.97 -28.58 -19.97
CA LYS A 132 -2.85 -27.78 -20.84
C LYS A 132 -4.15 -27.40 -20.13
N ARG A 133 -4.77 -28.34 -19.42
CA ARG A 133 -5.99 -28.08 -18.64
C ARG A 133 -5.71 -27.15 -17.47
N SER A 134 -4.61 -27.35 -16.76
CA SER A 134 -4.15 -26.50 -15.66
C SER A 134 -3.92 -25.06 -16.14
N ASN A 135 -3.20 -24.87 -17.24
CA ASN A 135 -2.97 -23.56 -17.85
C ASN A 135 -4.28 -22.87 -18.24
N THR A 136 -5.24 -23.64 -18.78
CA THR A 136 -6.59 -23.11 -19.09
C THR A 136 -7.32 -22.66 -17.83
N ILE A 137 -7.25 -23.43 -16.74
CA ILE A 137 -7.82 -23.06 -15.44
C ILE A 137 -7.13 -21.79 -14.91
N SER A 138 -5.80 -21.74 -14.92
CA SER A 138 -5.03 -20.56 -14.48
C SER A 138 -5.38 -19.33 -15.31
N GLN A 139 -5.47 -19.42 -16.64
CA GLN A 139 -5.85 -18.30 -17.50
C GLN A 139 -7.26 -17.80 -17.19
N LYS A 140 -8.24 -18.72 -17.07
CA LYS A 140 -9.61 -18.36 -16.67
C LYS A 140 -9.64 -17.73 -15.30
N TYR A 141 -8.87 -18.24 -14.35
CA TYR A 141 -8.80 -17.70 -13.00
C TYR A 141 -8.07 -16.36 -12.94
N ILE A 142 -7.02 -16.14 -13.75
CA ILE A 142 -6.34 -14.84 -13.90
C ILE A 142 -7.27 -13.80 -14.52
N ALA A 143 -8.00 -14.17 -15.59
CA ALA A 143 -9.02 -13.32 -16.18
C ALA A 143 -10.13 -13.02 -15.16
N HIS A 144 -10.60 -14.03 -14.43
CA HIS A 144 -11.51 -13.85 -13.31
C HIS A 144 -10.92 -12.92 -12.26
N LEU A 145 -9.66 -13.04 -11.83
CA LEU A 145 -9.04 -12.14 -10.86
C LEU A 145 -8.91 -10.68 -11.36
N ARG A 146 -8.88 -10.46 -12.67
CA ARG A 146 -8.83 -9.13 -13.30
C ARG A 146 -10.22 -8.52 -13.50
N GLU A 147 -11.22 -9.35 -13.81
CA GLU A 147 -12.62 -8.99 -14.01
C GLU A 147 -13.44 -9.01 -12.72
N MET A 148 -12.95 -9.76 -11.73
CA MET A 148 -13.32 -9.59 -10.34
C MET A 148 -13.14 -8.10 -10.13
N PRO A 149 -14.20 -7.34 -9.76
CA PRO A 149 -13.95 -6.04 -9.13
C PRO A 149 -12.86 -6.31 -8.11
N THR A 150 -11.86 -5.44 -7.94
CA THR A 150 -10.93 -5.54 -6.80
C THR A 150 -11.79 -5.78 -5.57
N SER A 151 -11.84 -7.04 -5.12
CA SER A 151 -13.12 -7.60 -4.71
C SER A 151 -13.44 -7.12 -3.32
N ASN A 152 -14.42 -6.22 -3.27
CA ASN A 152 -14.95 -5.53 -2.11
C ASN A 152 -13.88 -4.87 -1.23
N GLU A 153 -14.00 -3.56 -1.14
CA GLU A 153 -14.20 -2.92 0.15
C GLU A 153 -15.06 -3.84 1.05
N GLY A 154 -14.45 -4.81 1.72
CA GLY A 154 -15.01 -5.36 2.94
C GLY A 154 -15.08 -4.15 3.85
N THR A 155 -16.18 -3.42 3.82
CA THR A 155 -16.40 -2.32 4.72
C THR A 155 -16.57 -2.98 6.07
N TYR A 156 -15.47 -3.07 6.82
CA TYR A 156 -15.50 -3.54 8.19
C TYR A 156 -16.33 -2.53 8.94
N SER A 157 -17.41 -3.00 9.54
CA SER A 157 -18.28 -2.15 10.32
C SER A 157 -18.75 -2.92 11.54
N ALA A 158 -19.16 -2.17 12.54
CA ALA A 158 -19.91 -2.69 13.66
C ALA A 158 -21.06 -1.73 13.95
N PRO A 159 -22.18 -2.22 14.47
CA PRO A 159 -23.27 -1.35 14.90
C PRO A 159 -22.82 -0.47 16.07
N LEU A 160 -23.33 0.76 16.14
CA LEU A 160 -23.15 1.65 17.29
C LEU A 160 -23.76 1.02 18.55
N GLY A 161 -24.94 0.40 18.40
CA GLY A 161 -25.63 -0.33 19.46
C GLY A 161 -25.78 0.50 20.74
N THR A 162 -25.32 -0.06 21.87
CA THR A 162 -25.37 0.59 23.19
C THR A 162 -24.03 1.22 23.60
N VAL A 163 -23.05 1.28 22.69
CA VAL A 163 -21.71 1.81 22.99
C VAL A 163 -21.81 3.31 23.28
N ARG A 164 -21.27 3.75 24.41
CA ARG A 164 -21.28 5.17 24.85
C ARG A 164 -19.94 5.88 24.62
N SER A 165 -18.87 5.14 24.38
CA SER A 165 -17.52 5.63 24.07
C SER A 165 -16.76 4.54 23.35
N ALA A 166 -15.84 4.90 22.45
CA ALA A 166 -15.10 3.92 21.66
C ALA A 166 -13.59 4.16 21.64
N LYS A 167 -12.85 3.12 21.28
CA LYS A 167 -11.40 3.17 21.10
C LYS A 167 -11.01 2.58 19.74
N LEU A 168 -10.24 3.33 18.95
CA LEU A 168 -9.53 2.82 17.79
C LEU A 168 -8.09 2.49 18.19
N ALA A 169 -7.66 1.25 17.98
CA ALA A 169 -6.31 0.78 18.27
C ALA A 169 -5.69 0.13 17.03
N MET A 170 -4.55 0.66 16.57
CA MET A 170 -3.82 0.13 15.42
C MET A 170 -2.40 -0.22 15.85
N PRO A 171 -2.15 -1.42 16.41
CA PRO A 171 -0.86 -1.76 17.02
C PRO A 171 0.30 -1.97 16.03
N SER A 172 0.05 -2.24 14.74
CA SER A 172 1.11 -2.34 13.72
C SER A 172 0.58 -2.51 12.29
N GLY A 173 1.32 -1.95 11.33
CA GLY A 173 1.47 -2.53 10.00
C GLY A 173 0.75 -1.85 8.83
N ILE A 174 0.46 -0.55 8.94
CA ILE A 174 -0.13 0.28 7.88
C ILE A 174 0.93 1.20 7.29
N THR A 175 0.84 1.50 6.00
CA THR A 175 1.71 2.47 5.31
C THR A 175 1.04 3.84 5.21
N GLN A 176 -0.26 3.87 4.89
CA GLN A 176 -1.06 5.11 4.79
C GLN A 176 -2.37 4.95 5.56
N LEU A 177 -2.70 5.94 6.40
CA LEU A 177 -3.95 5.96 7.16
C LEU A 177 -4.74 7.24 6.85
N TYR A 178 -5.97 7.07 6.41
CA TYR A 178 -6.97 8.12 6.28
C TYR A 178 -8.04 7.93 7.36
N LEU A 179 -8.24 8.95 8.20
CA LEU A 179 -9.32 8.98 9.18
C LEU A 179 -10.35 10.05 8.79
N HIS A 180 -11.61 9.64 8.75
CA HIS A 180 -12.76 10.48 8.44
C HIS A 180 -13.82 10.38 9.55
N THR A 181 -14.84 11.22 9.46
CA THR A 181 -15.96 11.23 10.41
C THR A 181 -17.32 11.13 9.72
N ASP A 182 -18.27 10.45 10.36
CA ASP A 182 -19.66 10.32 9.89
C ASP A 182 -20.63 10.37 11.08
N ASN A 183 -21.85 10.87 10.87
CA ASN A 183 -22.91 10.99 11.88
C ASN A 183 -24.00 9.92 11.70
N ASP A 184 -23.66 8.80 11.06
CA ASP A 184 -24.52 7.64 10.92
C ASP A 184 -24.97 7.12 12.30
N ARG A 185 -26.28 7.00 12.53
CA ARG A 185 -26.83 6.59 13.83
C ARG A 185 -26.76 5.08 14.07
N GLU A 186 -26.47 4.30 13.04
CA GLU A 186 -26.50 2.84 13.10
C GLU A 186 -25.11 2.23 13.23
N THR A 187 -24.09 2.87 12.64
CA THR A 187 -22.73 2.34 12.58
C THR A 187 -21.77 3.02 13.56
N LEU A 188 -20.96 2.21 14.24
CA LEU A 188 -19.88 2.67 15.11
C LEU A 188 -18.69 3.17 14.30
N TYR A 189 -18.34 2.43 13.26
CA TYR A 189 -17.25 2.74 12.35
C TYR A 189 -17.47 2.03 11.01
N LYS A 190 -16.78 2.52 9.98
CA LYS A 190 -16.61 1.87 8.69
C LYS A 190 -15.13 1.88 8.36
N ALA A 191 -14.55 0.79 7.90
CA ALA A 191 -13.15 0.74 7.48
C ALA A 191 -12.99 -0.03 6.18
N ARG A 192 -12.13 0.49 5.30
CA ARG A 192 -11.77 -0.09 4.01
C ARG A 192 -10.25 -0.20 3.94
N PHE A 193 -9.76 -1.27 3.33
CA PHE A 193 -8.33 -1.55 3.25
C PHE A 193 -7.91 -1.86 1.82
N GLU A 194 -6.85 -1.19 1.37
CA GLU A 194 -6.16 -1.49 0.10
C GLU A 194 -4.95 -2.39 0.41
N GLY A 195 -4.81 -3.49 -0.34
CA GLY A 195 -3.73 -4.46 -0.16
C GLY A 195 -4.09 -5.64 0.75
N PRO A 196 -3.11 -6.24 1.45
CA PRO A 196 -3.36 -7.38 2.35
C PRO A 196 -4.41 -7.04 3.40
N GLN A 197 -5.34 -7.97 3.67
CA GLN A 197 -6.39 -7.75 4.64
C GLN A 197 -5.86 -7.86 6.08
N PRO A 198 -6.15 -6.89 6.97
CA PRO A 198 -5.80 -6.99 8.38
C PRO A 198 -6.77 -7.89 9.15
N ASP A 199 -6.35 -8.34 10.34
CA ASP A 199 -7.25 -8.86 11.36
C ASP A 199 -7.93 -7.68 12.05
N VAL A 200 -9.25 -7.55 11.88
CA VAL A 200 -10.08 -6.52 12.52
C VAL A 200 -10.96 -7.17 13.58
N ARG A 201 -10.82 -6.71 14.83
CA ARG A 201 -11.59 -7.20 15.96
C ARG A 201 -12.33 -6.07 16.63
N VAL A 202 -13.59 -6.31 16.97
CA VAL A 202 -14.44 -5.36 17.70
C VAL A 202 -14.94 -6.03 18.96
N LYS A 203 -14.67 -5.41 20.11
CA LYS A 203 -15.18 -5.88 21.39
C LYS A 203 -15.42 -4.69 22.31
N ASP A 204 -16.62 -4.56 22.86
CA ASP A 204 -16.98 -3.53 23.85
C ASP A 204 -16.61 -2.10 23.42
N GLY A 205 -16.83 -1.75 22.15
CA GLY A 205 -16.47 -0.43 21.59
C GLY A 205 -14.98 -0.25 21.29
N VAL A 206 -14.15 -1.27 21.48
CA VAL A 206 -12.73 -1.26 21.11
C VAL A 206 -12.55 -1.93 19.75
N ILE A 207 -12.08 -1.17 18.78
CA ILE A 207 -11.75 -1.61 17.42
C ILE A 207 -10.24 -1.78 17.34
N THR A 208 -9.79 -3.00 17.08
CA THR A 208 -8.38 -3.33 16.91
C THR A 208 -8.11 -3.77 15.49
N ILE A 209 -7.22 -3.07 14.78
CA ILE A 209 -6.83 -3.38 13.40
C ILE A 209 -5.36 -3.78 13.38
N ARG A 210 -5.06 -5.03 13.01
CA ARG A 210 -3.71 -5.59 13.10
C ARG A 210 -3.32 -6.31 11.81
N TYR A 211 -2.16 -5.96 11.26
CA TYR A 211 -1.56 -6.72 10.17
C TYR A 211 -0.67 -7.86 10.72
N PRO A 212 -0.79 -9.09 10.21
CA PRO A 212 0.05 -10.21 10.64
C PRO A 212 1.49 -10.07 10.14
N ARG A 213 2.47 -10.34 11.02
CA ARG A 213 3.91 -10.20 10.73
C ARG A 213 4.43 -11.12 9.61
N ARG A 214 3.70 -12.20 9.27
CA ARG A 214 4.12 -13.22 8.29
C ARG A 214 4.09 -12.73 6.83
N LEU A 215 3.39 -11.62 6.54
CA LEU A 215 3.25 -11.05 5.19
C LEU A 215 4.29 -9.95 4.87
N TRP A 216 5.42 -9.93 5.58
CA TRP A 216 6.44 -8.88 5.40
C TRP A 216 7.33 -9.09 4.16
N SER A 217 7.43 -10.32 3.63
CA SER A 217 8.52 -10.72 2.74
C SER A 217 8.21 -10.86 1.25
N ILE A 218 7.04 -10.47 0.73
CA ILE A 218 6.68 -10.85 -0.66
C ILE A 218 6.30 -9.68 -1.59
N THR A 219 5.97 -8.49 -1.10
CA THR A 219 5.74 -7.30 -1.95
C THR A 219 5.85 -6.00 -1.15
N THR A 220 6.31 -4.92 -1.78
CA THR A 220 6.06 -3.52 -1.41
C THR A 220 4.57 -3.18 -1.60
N ASN A 221 3.69 -3.98 -1.00
CA ASN A 221 2.26 -3.75 -1.11
C ASN A 221 1.90 -2.47 -0.34
N LYS A 222 1.28 -1.53 -1.04
CA LYS A 222 0.55 -0.40 -0.48
C LYS A 222 -0.44 -0.97 0.56
N ARG A 223 -0.28 -0.60 1.83
CA ARG A 223 -1.20 -0.95 2.93
C ARG A 223 -1.90 0.32 3.33
N VAL A 224 -3.04 0.58 2.67
CA VAL A 224 -3.87 1.76 2.94
C VAL A 224 -5.02 1.34 3.85
N ALA A 225 -5.29 2.13 4.87
CA ALA A 225 -6.48 2.03 5.68
C ALA A 225 -7.28 3.33 5.56
N ASP A 226 -8.53 3.25 5.12
CA ASP A 226 -9.50 4.34 5.14
C ASP A 226 -10.54 4.02 6.20
N VAL A 227 -10.62 4.82 7.26
CA VAL A 227 -11.46 4.54 8.43
C VAL A 227 -12.35 5.75 8.72
N THR A 228 -13.66 5.53 8.72
CA THR A 228 -14.67 6.50 9.11
C THR A 228 -15.17 6.21 10.53
N LEU A 229 -15.14 7.20 11.42
CA LEU A 229 -15.55 7.09 12.81
C LEU A 229 -16.86 7.84 13.09
N ASN A 230 -17.71 7.25 13.93
CA ASN A 230 -18.97 7.87 14.35
C ASN A 230 -18.77 9.12 15.23
N THR A 231 -19.53 10.19 15.00
CA THR A 231 -19.37 11.47 15.72
C THR A 231 -20.19 11.60 17.02
N ILE A 232 -21.11 10.68 17.29
CA ILE A 232 -22.08 10.78 18.40
C ILE A 232 -21.40 10.55 19.75
N ILE A 233 -20.42 9.65 19.80
CA ILE A 233 -19.77 9.19 21.03
C ILE A 233 -18.32 9.67 21.15
N PRO A 234 -17.75 9.75 22.38
CA PRO A 234 -16.35 10.10 22.57
C PRO A 234 -15.37 9.00 22.11
N TRP A 235 -14.24 9.41 21.53
CA TRP A 235 -13.23 8.51 20.97
C TRP A 235 -11.85 8.65 21.59
N ARG A 236 -11.21 7.51 21.88
CA ARG A 236 -9.75 7.44 22.11
C ARG A 236 -9.08 6.78 20.91
N ILE A 237 -8.03 7.38 20.37
CA ILE A 237 -7.32 6.87 19.20
C ILE A 237 -5.87 6.57 19.58
N THR A 238 -5.42 5.34 19.34
CA THR A 238 -4.04 4.91 19.56
C THR A 238 -3.48 4.26 18.30
N LEU A 239 -2.45 4.87 17.71
CA LEU A 239 -1.84 4.46 16.46
C LEU A 239 -0.37 4.12 16.71
N ASN A 240 0.04 2.88 16.42
CA ASN A 240 1.42 2.43 16.57
C ASN A 240 1.93 1.82 15.26
N GLY A 241 3.11 2.24 14.78
CA GLY A 241 3.81 1.54 13.70
C GLY A 241 4.56 2.46 12.74
N GLY A 242 5.29 1.85 11.79
CA GLY A 242 5.98 2.53 10.69
C GLY A 242 5.02 3.03 9.61
N VAL A 243 4.09 3.90 10.00
CA VAL A 243 3.13 4.53 9.09
C VAL A 243 3.84 5.65 8.36
N SER A 244 3.98 5.55 7.04
CA SER A 244 4.62 6.61 6.25
C SER A 244 3.81 7.89 6.25
N GLU A 245 2.47 7.79 6.22
CA GLU A 245 1.59 8.95 6.09
C GLU A 245 0.30 8.78 6.90
N ILE A 246 -0.07 9.81 7.67
CA ILE A 246 -1.34 9.90 8.40
C ILE A 246 -2.06 11.18 7.97
N VAL A 247 -3.29 11.04 7.50
CA VAL A 247 -4.20 12.15 7.23
C VAL A 247 -5.48 11.92 8.01
N ALA A 248 -5.80 12.82 8.94
CA ALA A 248 -6.97 12.65 9.80
C ALA A 248 -7.83 13.91 9.83
N ASP A 249 -9.01 13.85 9.23
CA ASP A 249 -10.08 14.83 9.43
C ASP A 249 -10.95 14.41 10.60
N LEU A 250 -10.71 15.02 11.75
CA LEU A 250 -11.40 14.73 13.00
C LEU A 250 -12.31 15.88 13.43
N MET A 251 -12.54 16.90 12.60
CA MET A 251 -13.17 18.18 13.01
C MET A 251 -14.56 18.01 13.67
N LYS A 252 -15.30 16.97 13.30
CA LYS A 252 -16.64 16.66 13.82
C LYS A 252 -16.65 15.60 14.93
N LEU A 253 -15.50 15.04 15.28
CA LEU A 253 -15.39 13.95 16.25
C LEU A 253 -15.43 14.49 17.68
N LYS A 254 -16.05 13.75 18.61
CA LYS A 254 -15.84 13.97 20.04
C LYS A 254 -14.53 13.31 20.47
N LEU A 255 -13.40 13.97 20.23
CA LEU A 255 -12.09 13.41 20.57
C LEU A 255 -11.83 13.50 22.08
N ALA A 256 -11.49 12.36 22.70
CA ALA A 256 -11.13 12.28 24.11
C ALA A 256 -9.61 12.14 24.33
N SER A 257 -8.89 11.51 23.41
CA SER A 257 -7.41 11.46 23.41
C SER A 257 -6.87 10.95 22.08
N LEU A 258 -5.70 11.41 21.66
CA LEU A 258 -4.98 10.91 20.49
C LEU A 258 -3.54 10.56 20.87
N GLU A 259 -3.11 9.34 20.55
CA GLU A 259 -1.74 8.89 20.77
C GLU A 259 -1.19 8.25 19.50
N ILE A 260 -0.04 8.73 19.04
CA ILE A 260 0.60 8.26 17.82
C ILE A 260 2.08 7.94 18.10
N LYS A 261 2.50 6.72 17.77
CA LYS A 261 3.87 6.21 18.01
C LYS A 261 4.46 5.56 16.76
N GLY A 262 5.69 5.90 16.39
CA GLY A 262 6.44 5.18 15.35
C GLY A 262 7.36 6.05 14.47
N GLY A 263 8.00 5.43 13.48
CA GLY A 263 8.75 6.16 12.46
C GLY A 263 7.82 6.52 11.30
N MET A 264 7.49 7.79 11.16
CA MET A 264 6.57 8.31 10.15
C MET A 264 7.26 9.30 9.23
N ASN A 265 6.72 9.56 8.04
CA ASN A 265 7.25 10.60 7.17
C ASN A 265 6.42 11.89 7.30
N SER A 266 5.09 11.77 7.22
CA SER A 266 4.16 12.90 7.27
C SER A 266 2.94 12.65 8.16
N ILE A 267 2.52 13.66 8.91
CA ILE A 267 1.32 13.66 9.75
C ILE A 267 0.53 14.94 9.48
N ASN A 268 -0.73 14.82 9.06
CA ASN A 268 -1.66 15.92 8.86
C ASN A 268 -2.93 15.68 9.67
N LEU A 269 -3.16 16.51 10.70
CA LEU A 269 -4.28 16.38 11.63
C LEU A 269 -5.16 17.63 11.59
N GLU A 270 -6.45 17.44 11.33
CA GLU A 270 -7.48 18.47 11.52
C GLU A 270 -8.29 18.11 12.78
N LEU A 271 -8.01 18.79 13.88
CA LEU A 271 -8.59 18.49 15.19
C LEU A 271 -9.99 19.09 15.36
N PRO A 272 -10.88 18.47 16.17
CA PRO A 272 -12.19 19.03 16.53
C PRO A 272 -12.09 20.13 17.57
N LEU A 273 -13.23 20.78 17.89
CA LEU A 273 -13.33 21.60 19.09
C LEU A 273 -13.32 20.68 20.33
N PRO A 274 -12.32 20.77 21.22
CA PRO A 274 -12.18 19.84 22.33
C PRO A 274 -13.22 20.10 23.42
N ILE A 275 -13.70 19.04 24.08
CA ILE A 275 -14.55 19.17 25.27
C ILE A 275 -13.65 19.07 26.50
N GLY A 276 -13.46 20.20 27.19
CA GLY A 276 -12.46 20.31 28.26
C GLY A 276 -11.03 20.25 27.71
N THR A 277 -10.15 19.52 28.39
CA THR A 277 -8.75 19.36 27.99
C THR A 277 -8.52 18.00 27.33
N VAL A 278 -8.13 18.01 26.05
CA VAL A 278 -7.86 16.79 25.27
C VAL A 278 -6.34 16.57 25.13
N PRO A 279 -5.80 15.45 25.62
CA PRO A 279 -4.39 15.12 25.46
C PRO A 279 -4.10 14.53 24.07
N VAL A 280 -3.02 15.00 23.44
CA VAL A 280 -2.44 14.50 22.20
C VAL A 280 -0.97 14.16 22.44
N ARG A 281 -0.55 12.93 22.15
CA ARG A 281 0.84 12.48 22.33
C ARG A 281 1.41 11.93 21.04
N LEU A 282 2.54 12.47 20.62
CA LEU A 282 3.23 12.10 19.38
C LEU A 282 4.66 11.69 19.74
N SER A 283 5.08 10.48 19.34
CA SER A 283 6.42 9.95 19.64
C SER A 283 7.02 9.19 18.45
N GLY A 284 8.32 9.42 18.16
CA GLY A 284 9.09 8.75 17.11
C GLY A 284 9.74 9.71 16.08
N GLY A 285 10.23 9.18 14.95
CA GLY A 285 10.88 10.01 13.92
C GLY A 285 9.84 10.52 12.92
N THR A 286 9.84 11.81 12.58
CA THR A 286 8.91 12.38 11.58
C THR A 286 9.63 13.40 10.70
N SER A 287 9.38 13.46 9.39
CA SER A 287 9.96 14.53 8.56
C SER A 287 9.10 15.80 8.60
N GLU A 288 7.78 15.63 8.56
CA GLU A 288 6.82 16.72 8.54
C GLU A 288 5.59 16.44 9.42
N MET A 289 5.16 17.44 10.17
CA MET A 289 3.98 17.37 11.04
C MET A 289 3.17 18.66 10.92
N GLN A 290 1.91 18.54 10.54
CA GLN A 290 0.94 19.63 10.49
C GLN A 290 -0.26 19.29 11.38
N ILE A 291 -0.55 20.15 12.33
CA ILE A 291 -1.66 20.03 13.26
C ILE A 291 -2.46 21.32 13.20
N HIS A 292 -3.68 21.20 12.71
CA HIS A 292 -4.63 22.30 12.67
C HIS A 292 -5.69 22.09 13.75
N ARG A 293 -5.95 23.15 14.51
CA ARG A 293 -7.01 23.18 15.52
C ARG A 293 -8.05 24.24 15.14
N PRO A 294 -9.30 24.12 15.58
CA PRO A 294 -10.31 25.13 15.27
C PRO A 294 -10.01 26.42 16.04
N LYS A 295 -10.42 27.56 15.48
CA LYS A 295 -10.42 28.85 16.20
C LYS A 295 -11.19 28.72 17.51
N GLY A 296 -10.62 29.27 18.59
CA GLY A 296 -11.19 29.19 19.94
C GLY A 296 -10.78 27.96 20.76
N ALA A 297 -9.98 27.04 20.20
CA ALA A 297 -9.30 26.00 20.98
C ALA A 297 -7.90 26.48 21.38
N ALA A 298 -7.68 26.70 22.68
CA ALA A 298 -6.36 27.02 23.20
C ALA A 298 -5.48 25.76 23.21
N VAL A 299 -4.16 25.93 23.09
CA VAL A 299 -3.22 24.79 23.07
C VAL A 299 -2.02 25.05 23.96
N ARG A 300 -1.52 23.99 24.59
CA ARG A 300 -0.23 23.93 25.25
C ARG A 300 0.57 22.79 24.63
N VAL A 301 1.79 23.10 24.22
CA VAL A 301 2.70 22.16 23.56
C VAL A 301 3.92 21.95 24.44
N HIS A 302 4.23 20.69 24.74
CA HIS A 302 5.50 20.27 25.33
C HIS A 302 6.31 19.53 24.28
N PHE A 303 7.32 20.20 23.72
CA PHE A 303 8.19 19.67 22.68
C PHE A 303 9.50 19.16 23.27
N LYS A 304 9.73 17.85 23.17
CA LYS A 304 10.92 17.13 23.63
C LYS A 304 11.65 16.53 22.44
N GLY A 305 12.52 17.30 21.82
CA GLY A 305 13.37 16.82 20.74
C GLY A 305 13.96 17.98 19.96
N TRP A 306 14.07 17.81 18.64
CA TRP A 306 14.67 18.80 17.76
C TRP A 306 13.79 19.03 16.54
N ALA A 307 13.59 20.29 16.13
CA ALA A 307 12.88 20.67 14.91
C ALA A 307 13.67 21.73 14.13
N SER A 308 13.86 21.55 12.82
CA SER A 308 14.53 22.58 11.99
C SER A 308 13.63 23.80 11.78
N HIS A 309 12.34 23.57 11.60
CA HIS A 309 11.33 24.63 11.55
C HIS A 309 10.16 24.26 12.43
N PHE A 310 9.79 25.17 13.33
CA PHE A 310 8.64 25.01 14.20
C PHE A 310 7.75 26.25 14.08
N ILE A 311 6.50 26.06 13.67
CA ILE A 311 5.48 27.11 13.62
C ILE A 311 4.47 26.82 14.71
N PHE A 312 4.27 27.79 15.60
CA PHE A 312 3.29 27.77 16.65
C PHE A 312 2.43 29.02 16.52
N ASP A 313 1.19 28.86 16.08
CA ASP A 313 0.29 29.98 15.78
C ASP A 313 0.91 30.93 14.75
N ASP A 314 1.15 32.17 15.16
CA ASP A 314 1.79 33.24 14.40
C ASP A 314 3.31 33.31 14.63
N GLN A 315 3.86 32.45 15.50
CA GLN A 315 5.27 32.43 15.87
C GLN A 315 6.03 31.38 15.05
N ILE A 316 7.22 31.75 14.56
CA ILE A 316 8.11 30.90 13.78
C ILE A 316 9.44 30.77 14.53
N PHE A 317 9.90 29.55 14.71
CA PHE A 317 11.17 29.21 15.33
C PHE A 317 12.02 28.39 14.35
N SER A 318 13.27 28.79 14.19
CA SER A 318 14.29 28.00 13.48
C SER A 318 15.12 27.21 14.49
N ASP A 319 15.41 25.95 14.19
CA ASP A 319 16.26 25.06 14.98
C ASP A 319 15.85 24.96 16.46
N LEU A 320 14.57 24.64 16.71
CA LEU A 320 14.03 24.50 18.05
C LEU A 320 14.61 23.25 18.75
N GLY A 321 15.33 23.47 19.86
CA GLY A 321 16.02 22.44 20.62
C GLY A 321 15.19 21.79 21.74
N ASN A 322 15.90 21.07 22.62
CA ASN A 322 15.30 20.16 23.60
C ASN A 322 14.46 20.86 24.69
N ASP A 323 13.31 20.26 24.97
CA ASP A 323 12.44 20.49 26.14
C ASP A 323 11.80 21.89 26.22
N ILE A 324 11.08 22.27 25.17
CA ILE A 324 10.38 23.55 25.06
C ILE A 324 8.91 23.43 25.46
N ARG A 325 8.40 24.46 26.13
CA ARG A 325 6.97 24.61 26.42
C ARG A 325 6.43 25.88 25.78
N LEU A 326 5.41 25.72 24.95
CA LEU A 326 4.67 26.81 24.31
C LEU A 326 3.20 26.71 24.70
N GLN A 327 2.50 27.82 24.78
CA GLN A 327 1.05 27.81 24.98
C GLN A 327 0.40 29.07 24.42
N SER A 328 -0.87 28.95 24.04
CA SER A 328 -1.70 30.10 23.67
C SER A 328 -1.90 31.02 24.88
N PRO A 329 -2.03 32.35 24.69
CA PRO A 329 -2.15 33.31 25.79
C PRO A 329 -3.36 33.06 26.72
N ASP A 330 -4.43 32.54 26.17
CA ASP A 330 -5.71 32.27 26.84
C ASP A 330 -5.82 30.86 27.44
N TYR A 331 -4.76 30.05 27.37
CA TYR A 331 -4.82 28.63 27.71
C TYR A 331 -5.36 28.33 29.12
N GLU A 332 -4.97 29.09 30.14
CA GLU A 332 -5.39 28.82 31.53
C GLU A 332 -6.88 29.08 31.76
N THR A 333 -7.49 30.00 31.02
CA THR A 333 -8.90 30.41 31.16
C THR A 333 -9.81 29.80 30.10
N ALA A 334 -9.26 29.25 29.01
CA ALA A 334 -10.01 28.64 27.94
C ALA A 334 -10.77 27.38 28.40
N GLU A 335 -12.03 27.26 27.95
CA GLU A 335 -12.85 26.06 28.17
C GLU A 335 -12.40 24.88 27.29
N HIS A 336 -11.99 25.19 26.06
CA HIS A 336 -11.61 24.23 25.02
C HIS A 336 -10.09 24.19 24.86
N ARG A 337 -9.46 23.09 25.31
CA ARG A 337 -7.99 23.02 25.40
C ARG A 337 -7.41 21.75 24.80
N TYR A 338 -6.24 21.88 24.20
CA TYR A 338 -5.37 20.78 23.80
C TYR A 338 -4.08 20.77 24.60
N ASP A 339 -3.71 19.62 25.14
CA ASP A 339 -2.37 19.35 25.68
C ASP A 339 -1.62 18.45 24.70
N ILE A 340 -0.68 19.02 23.96
CA ILE A 340 0.10 18.31 22.95
C ILE A 340 1.51 18.04 23.48
N GLU A 341 1.89 16.77 23.55
CA GLU A 341 3.26 16.37 23.83
C GLU A 341 3.88 15.76 22.58
N VAL A 342 5.05 16.27 22.18
CA VAL A 342 5.79 15.79 21.01
C VAL A 342 7.16 15.34 21.47
N GLN A 343 7.50 14.06 21.29
CA GLN A 343 8.78 13.46 21.68
C GLN A 343 9.55 12.95 20.45
N ASN A 344 9.95 13.85 19.56
CA ASN A 344 10.40 13.52 18.19
C ASN A 344 11.61 14.36 17.76
N SER A 345 12.47 13.80 16.91
CA SER A 345 13.29 14.60 15.98
C SER A 345 12.48 14.82 14.72
N VAL A 346 12.16 16.07 14.41
CA VAL A 346 11.31 16.47 13.29
C VAL A 346 12.06 17.41 12.34
N GLY A 347 11.77 17.35 11.05
CA GLY A 347 12.15 18.43 10.14
C GLY A 347 11.28 19.66 10.41
N ASN A 348 10.04 19.60 9.94
CA ASN A 348 9.09 20.71 10.04
C ASN A 348 7.89 20.35 10.93
N VAL A 349 7.55 21.22 11.88
CA VAL A 349 6.36 21.11 12.73
C VAL A 349 5.54 22.39 12.59
N THR A 350 4.25 22.24 12.30
CA THR A 350 3.30 23.35 12.23
C THR A 350 2.11 23.03 13.12
N ILE A 351 1.84 23.89 14.10
CA ILE A 351 0.68 23.80 14.99
C ILE A 351 -0.03 25.16 14.97
N THR A 352 -1.14 25.25 14.25
CA THR A 352 -1.80 26.53 13.97
C THR A 352 -3.33 26.42 14.08
N PRO A 353 -4.04 27.53 14.31
CA PRO A 353 -5.48 27.58 14.16
C PRO A 353 -5.85 27.61 12.67
N ARG A 354 -6.94 26.93 12.29
CA ARG A 354 -7.52 26.96 10.94
C ARG A 354 -8.84 27.72 10.90
#